data_AF-A0A497EEF4-F1
#
_entry.id   AF-A0A497EEF4-F1
#
_cell.length_a   1.000
_cell.length_b   1.000
_cell.length_c   1.000
_cell.angle_alpha   90.00
_cell.angle_beta   90.00
_cell.angle_gamma   90.00
#
_symmetry.space_group_name_H-M   'P 1'
#
loop_
_entity.id
_entity.type
_entity.pdbx_description
1 polymer ?
#
loop_
_entity_poly.entity_id
_entity_poly.type
_entity_poly.pdbx_seq_one_letter_code
_entity_poly.pdbx_strand_id
1 'polypeptide(L)'
;MRKAMVFVLVAAAGLAGVAPLWAAGHTAPMVIPAAALHNDGENPNGFYFDQNGYLEGDGDPVKMFAAAYLPQGATVESLTLYAVDGTDACTVPSVNAWLVRVPINEAELSQMVGVATDGASSAIQEPTSSSITHGVIDNLFYRYFVRVDFCAATHKVLAVVIDYSE
;
A
#
# COMPACT_ATOMS: atom_id res chain seq x y z
N MET A 1 26.74 32.55 -67.16
CA MET A 1 25.90 32.99 -66.02
C MET A 1 25.26 31.75 -65.40
N ARG A 2 25.54 31.48 -64.12
CA ARG A 2 25.24 30.21 -63.43
C ARG A 2 23.72 30.06 -63.20
N LYS A 3 23.16 28.91 -63.61
CA LYS A 3 21.79 28.52 -63.27
C LYS A 3 21.77 28.05 -61.81
N ALA A 4 21.05 28.76 -60.94
CA ALA A 4 20.80 28.32 -59.57
C ALA A 4 19.71 27.23 -59.58
N MET A 5 20.09 26.04 -59.10
CA MET A 5 19.20 24.90 -58.96
C MET A 5 18.63 24.95 -57.54
N VAL A 6 17.32 25.21 -57.41
CA VAL A 6 16.63 25.23 -56.12
C VAL A 6 16.21 23.79 -55.79
N PHE A 7 16.82 23.20 -54.77
CA PHE A 7 16.36 21.96 -54.16
C PHE A 7 15.18 22.29 -53.23
N VAL A 8 13.98 21.82 -53.60
CA VAL A 8 12.83 21.82 -52.70
C VAL A 8 12.96 20.60 -51.80
N LEU A 9 13.30 20.84 -50.54
CA LEU A 9 13.28 19.81 -49.50
C LEU A 9 11.82 19.57 -49.10
N VAL A 10 11.21 18.47 -49.54
CA VAL A 10 9.90 18.05 -49.05
C VAL A 10 10.13 17.35 -47.71
N ALA A 11 9.93 18.10 -46.62
CA ALA A 11 9.82 17.51 -45.29
C ALA A 11 8.47 16.75 -45.23
N ALA A 12 8.52 15.44 -45.45
CA ALA A 12 7.41 14.56 -45.11
C ALA A 12 7.28 14.55 -43.58
N ALA A 13 6.36 15.37 -43.07
CA ALA A 13 5.92 15.29 -41.69
C ALA A 13 5.29 13.92 -41.48
N GLY A 14 6.06 12.98 -40.93
CA GLY A 14 5.51 11.76 -40.37
C GLY A 14 4.52 12.16 -39.30
N LEU A 15 3.24 11.91 -39.56
CA LEU A 15 2.22 11.86 -38.51
C LEU A 15 2.64 10.71 -37.59
N ALA A 16 3.46 11.00 -36.59
CA ALA A 16 3.57 10.18 -35.41
C ALA A 16 2.15 10.12 -34.85
N GLY A 17 1.49 8.97 -35.07
CA GLY A 17 0.24 8.68 -34.41
C GLY A 17 0.52 8.84 -32.92
N VAL A 18 -0.01 9.91 -32.33
CA VAL A 18 -0.07 10.04 -30.89
C VAL A 18 -0.99 8.90 -30.49
N ALA A 19 -0.40 7.77 -30.11
CA ALA A 19 -1.13 6.76 -29.35
C ALA A 19 -1.82 7.56 -28.24
N PRO A 20 -3.15 7.42 -28.05
CA PRO A 20 -3.78 8.12 -26.97
C PRO A 20 -2.98 7.72 -25.72
N LEU A 21 -2.49 8.70 -24.96
CA LEU A 21 -2.22 8.48 -23.56
C LEU A 21 -3.59 8.15 -22.96
N TRP A 22 -4.04 6.91 -23.12
CA TRP A 22 -4.88 6.29 -22.15
C TRP A 22 -4.02 6.37 -20.90
N ALA A 23 -4.30 7.39 -20.08
CA ALA A 23 -4.06 7.25 -18.67
C ALA A 23 -4.61 5.87 -18.33
N ALA A 24 -3.72 4.91 -18.04
CA ALA A 24 -4.14 3.76 -17.25
C ALA A 24 -4.92 4.39 -16.10
N GLY A 25 -6.21 4.08 -16.01
CA GLY A 25 -7.11 4.76 -15.10
C GLY A 25 -6.68 4.43 -13.69
N HIS A 26 -5.72 5.19 -13.14
CA HIS A 26 -5.38 5.12 -11.75
C HIS A 26 -6.61 5.59 -10.99
N THR A 27 -7.21 4.66 -10.26
CA THR A 27 -8.29 4.99 -9.34
C THR A 27 -7.68 5.70 -8.14
N ALA A 28 -8.46 6.54 -7.46
CA ALA A 28 -8.02 7.11 -6.20
C ALA A 28 -7.61 5.98 -5.23
N PRO A 29 -6.45 6.11 -4.55
CA PRO A 29 -5.94 5.03 -3.72
C PRO A 29 -6.91 4.73 -2.58
N MET A 30 -6.96 3.47 -2.17
CA MET A 30 -7.68 3.09 -0.98
C MET A 30 -6.83 3.45 0.24
N VAL A 31 -7.34 4.36 1.07
CA VAL A 31 -6.71 4.75 2.34
C VAL A 31 -7.42 4.04 3.49
N ILE A 32 -6.66 3.25 4.25
CA ILE A 32 -7.10 2.62 5.49
C ILE A 32 -6.49 3.42 6.65
N PRO A 33 -7.25 4.33 7.29
CA PRO A 33 -6.75 5.09 8.42
C PRO A 33 -6.58 4.18 9.65
N ALA A 34 -5.73 4.58 10.60
CA ALA A 34 -5.53 3.85 11.84
C ALA A 34 -6.85 3.53 12.58
N ALA A 35 -7.85 4.42 12.50
CA ALA A 35 -9.16 4.22 13.13
C ALA A 35 -9.98 3.05 12.54
N ALA A 36 -9.64 2.57 11.33
CA ALA A 36 -10.32 1.42 10.71
C ALA A 36 -9.74 0.08 11.16
N LEU A 37 -8.57 0.09 11.80
CA LEU A 37 -7.88 -1.10 12.28
C LEU A 37 -8.47 -1.57 13.61
N HIS A 38 -8.68 -2.87 13.75
CA HIS A 38 -9.15 -3.53 14.97
C HIS A 38 -8.21 -4.67 15.38
N ASN A 39 -8.07 -4.92 16.68
CA ASN A 39 -7.26 -6.02 17.18
C ASN A 39 -7.91 -7.38 16.89
N ASP A 40 -7.09 -8.42 16.72
CA ASP A 40 -7.53 -9.81 16.52
C ASP A 40 -8.10 -10.48 17.77
N GLY A 41 -8.02 -9.82 18.93
CA GLY A 41 -8.49 -10.32 20.22
C GLY A 41 -7.46 -11.10 21.02
N GLU A 42 -6.24 -11.29 20.50
CA GLU A 42 -5.16 -11.98 21.24
C GLU A 42 -4.63 -11.09 22.39
N ASN A 43 -4.57 -9.77 22.17
CA ASN A 43 -4.22 -8.78 23.20
C ASN A 43 -5.10 -7.53 23.07
N PRO A 44 -6.35 -7.55 23.57
CA PRO A 44 -7.30 -6.47 23.35
C PRO A 44 -6.95 -5.15 24.04
N ASN A 45 -5.96 -5.16 24.95
CA ASN A 45 -5.51 -3.98 25.70
C ASN A 45 -4.08 -3.52 25.31
N GLY A 46 -3.40 -4.20 24.38
CA GLY A 46 -2.00 -3.92 24.05
C GLY A 46 -1.75 -2.66 23.24
N PHE A 47 -2.79 -1.85 23.00
CA PHE A 47 -2.72 -0.67 22.15
C PHE A 47 -3.63 0.45 22.66
N TYR A 48 -3.34 1.67 22.22
CA TYR A 48 -4.13 2.86 22.49
C TYR A 48 -4.46 3.59 21.20
N PHE A 49 -5.67 4.15 21.13
CA PHE A 49 -6.02 5.11 20.08
C PHE A 49 -5.81 6.52 20.59
N ASP A 50 -4.86 7.24 20.00
CA ASP A 50 -4.55 8.61 20.39
C ASP A 50 -5.53 9.60 19.75
N GLN A 51 -5.81 10.68 20.46
CA GLN A 51 -6.71 11.76 20.01
C GLN A 51 -6.25 12.45 18.70
N ASN A 52 -4.97 12.33 18.34
CA ASN A 52 -4.41 12.84 17.09
C ASN A 52 -4.58 11.87 15.91
N GLY A 53 -5.27 10.72 16.10
CA GLY A 53 -5.73 9.86 15.02
C GLY A 53 -4.80 8.71 14.62
N TYR A 54 -3.83 8.36 15.46
CA TYR A 54 -2.92 7.22 15.25
C TYR A 54 -3.10 6.14 16.34
N LEU A 55 -2.64 4.93 16.04
CA LEU A 55 -2.57 3.82 17.00
C LEU A 55 -1.16 3.72 17.59
N GLU A 56 -1.07 3.56 18.91
CA GLU A 56 0.17 3.30 19.66
C GLU A 56 0.14 1.92 20.30
N GLY A 57 1.29 1.26 20.47
CA GLY A 57 1.41 0.03 21.26
C GLY A 57 1.48 0.30 22.77
N ASP A 58 1.53 -0.76 23.57
CA ASP A 58 1.75 -0.69 25.04
C ASP A 58 3.02 -1.42 25.50
N GLY A 59 3.87 -1.84 24.56
CA GLY A 59 5.09 -2.61 24.82
C GLY A 59 4.98 -4.10 24.49
N ASP A 60 3.76 -4.63 24.38
CA ASP A 60 3.50 -6.00 23.92
C ASP A 60 3.19 -6.03 22.41
N PRO A 61 3.52 -7.12 21.70
CA PRO A 61 3.11 -7.30 20.31
C PRO A 61 1.60 -7.22 20.13
N VAL A 62 1.19 -6.41 19.16
CA VAL A 62 -0.20 -6.27 18.74
C VAL A 62 -0.28 -6.49 17.25
N LYS A 63 -1.32 -7.21 16.84
CA LYS A 63 -1.72 -7.37 15.45
C LYS A 63 -3.05 -6.66 15.27
N MET A 64 -3.14 -5.85 14.24
CA MET A 64 -4.33 -5.09 13.90
C MET A 64 -4.76 -5.41 12.48
N PHE A 65 -6.05 -5.44 12.23
CA PHE A 65 -6.63 -5.83 10.94
C PHE A 65 -7.67 -4.82 10.48
N ALA A 66 -7.80 -4.63 9.18
CA ALA A 66 -8.89 -3.89 8.55
C ALA A 66 -9.28 -4.58 7.25
N ALA A 67 -10.56 -4.57 6.90
CA ALA A 67 -11.00 -5.06 5.60
C ALA A 67 -10.54 -4.12 4.47
N ALA A 68 -10.06 -4.70 3.36
CA ALA A 68 -9.69 -3.98 2.15
C ALA A 68 -10.74 -4.20 1.06
N TYR A 69 -11.71 -3.27 0.95
CA TYR A 69 -12.81 -3.33 -0.01
C TYR A 69 -12.40 -2.80 -1.40
N LEU A 70 -11.52 -3.53 -2.08
CA LEU A 70 -11.10 -3.21 -3.44
C LEU A 70 -12.13 -3.69 -4.49
N PRO A 71 -12.31 -2.98 -5.61
CA PRO A 71 -13.24 -3.38 -6.68
C PRO A 71 -12.90 -4.75 -7.28
N GLN A 72 -13.93 -5.48 -7.74
CA GLN A 72 -13.72 -6.74 -8.47
C GLN A 72 -12.91 -6.47 -9.73
N GLY A 73 -11.85 -7.25 -9.95
CA GLY A 73 -10.99 -7.15 -11.14
C GLY A 73 -9.92 -6.07 -11.05
N ALA A 74 -9.92 -5.23 -10.02
CA ALA A 74 -8.87 -4.25 -9.79
C ALA A 74 -7.50 -4.93 -9.66
N THR A 75 -6.44 -4.27 -10.12
CA THR A 75 -5.06 -4.74 -9.96
C THR A 75 -4.36 -3.88 -8.93
N VAL A 76 -3.90 -4.49 -7.84
CA VAL A 76 -3.07 -3.83 -6.82
C VAL A 76 -1.69 -3.52 -7.40
N GLU A 77 -1.26 -2.28 -7.24
CA GLU A 77 -0.01 -1.76 -7.79
C GLU A 77 1.04 -1.52 -6.69
N SER A 78 0.59 -1.04 -5.54
CA SER A 78 1.47 -0.72 -4.42
C SER A 78 0.77 -0.87 -3.07
N LEU A 79 1.59 -1.07 -2.03
CA LEU A 79 1.21 -0.90 -0.63
C LEU A 79 2.19 0.08 0.02
N THR A 80 1.67 1.12 0.66
CA THR A 80 2.44 2.10 1.44
C THR A 80 1.97 2.10 2.89
N LEU A 81 2.91 2.07 3.83
CA LEU A 81 2.64 2.23 5.25
C LEU A 81 3.09 3.62 5.69
N TYR A 82 2.24 4.32 6.44
CA TYR A 82 2.59 5.56 7.14
C TYR A 82 2.70 5.28 8.63
N ALA A 83 3.92 5.28 9.16
CA ALA A 83 4.18 4.94 10.56
C ALA A 83 5.36 5.72 11.16
N VAL A 84 5.37 5.89 12.47
CA VAL A 84 6.56 6.24 13.25
C VAL A 84 7.05 4.96 13.92
N ASP A 85 8.31 4.62 13.72
CA ASP A 85 8.96 3.47 14.34
C ASP A 85 9.87 3.97 15.46
N GLY A 86 9.32 4.26 16.65
CA GLY A 86 10.10 4.99 17.65
C GLY A 86 11.17 4.17 18.39
N THR A 87 11.29 2.86 18.18
CA THR A 87 12.29 2.03 18.88
C THR A 87 12.49 0.63 18.27
N ASP A 88 13.72 0.13 18.23
CA ASP A 88 13.99 -1.27 17.87
C ASP A 88 13.91 -2.22 19.09
N ALA A 89 13.58 -1.69 20.29
CA ALA A 89 13.70 -2.39 21.56
C ALA A 89 12.46 -3.23 21.92
N CYS A 90 11.96 -4.04 20.98
CA CYS A 90 10.86 -4.96 21.24
C CYS A 90 10.95 -6.23 20.36
N THR A 91 10.03 -7.17 20.55
CA THR A 91 9.99 -8.43 19.80
C THR A 91 9.52 -8.29 18.34
N VAL A 92 8.83 -7.20 18.01
CA VAL A 92 8.47 -6.81 16.63
C VAL A 92 9.13 -5.46 16.33
N PRO A 93 10.45 -5.44 16.08
CA PRO A 93 11.29 -4.23 16.13
C PRO A 93 11.01 -3.21 15.03
N SER A 94 10.02 -3.46 14.17
CA SER A 94 9.61 -2.54 13.12
C SER A 94 8.09 -2.54 13.04
N VAL A 95 7.51 -1.43 12.56
CA VAL A 95 6.10 -1.41 12.20
C VAL A 95 5.96 -2.05 10.83
N ASN A 96 5.17 -3.11 10.75
CA ASN A 96 4.99 -3.88 9.53
C ASN A 96 3.54 -3.78 9.06
N ALA A 97 3.33 -3.75 7.75
CA ALA A 97 2.01 -3.87 7.15
C ALA A 97 2.01 -4.89 6.00
N TRP A 98 0.93 -5.65 5.90
CA TRP A 98 0.72 -6.61 4.83
C TRP A 98 -0.68 -6.47 4.26
N LEU A 99 -0.80 -6.56 2.94
CA LEU A 99 -2.06 -6.90 2.29
C LEU A 99 -2.11 -8.41 2.15
N VAL A 100 -3.17 -9.00 2.69
CA VAL A 100 -3.42 -10.44 2.67
C VAL A 100 -4.77 -10.72 2.02
N ARG A 101 -4.88 -11.90 1.42
CA ARG A 101 -6.14 -12.45 0.93
C ARG A 101 -6.45 -13.76 1.64
N VAL A 102 -7.74 -14.02 1.86
CA VAL A 102 -8.25 -15.23 2.51
C VAL A 102 -9.31 -15.83 1.60
N PRO A 103 -9.21 -17.12 1.19
CA PRO A 103 -10.27 -17.76 0.43
C PRO A 103 -11.58 -17.78 1.23
N ILE A 104 -12.72 -17.58 0.58
CA ILE A 104 -14.03 -17.50 1.27
C ILE A 104 -14.41 -18.81 1.99
N ASN A 105 -13.88 -19.95 1.53
CA ASN A 105 -14.20 -21.28 2.06
C ASN A 105 -13.10 -21.89 2.93
N GLU A 106 -12.01 -21.15 3.18
CA GLU A 106 -10.85 -21.63 3.91
C GLU A 106 -10.39 -20.58 4.92
N ALA A 107 -9.61 -20.98 5.92
CA ALA A 107 -9.08 -20.08 6.94
C ALA A 107 -7.60 -19.74 6.72
N GLU A 108 -7.07 -19.97 5.52
CA GLU A 108 -5.66 -19.77 5.23
C GLU A 108 -5.37 -18.37 4.68
N LEU A 109 -4.50 -17.63 5.38
CA LEU A 109 -4.03 -16.31 4.98
C LEU A 109 -2.91 -16.46 3.93
N SER A 110 -3.09 -15.82 2.78
CA SER A 110 -2.08 -15.70 1.75
C SER A 110 -1.63 -14.24 1.63
N GLN A 111 -0.35 -13.98 1.87
CA GLN A 111 0.23 -12.65 1.70
C GLN A 111 0.30 -12.28 0.22
N MET A 112 -0.14 -11.07 -0.12
CA MET A 112 0.00 -10.47 -1.45
C MET A 112 1.22 -9.57 -1.53
N VAL A 113 1.38 -8.69 -0.54
CA VAL A 113 2.50 -7.73 -0.42
C VAL A 113 2.73 -7.38 1.04
N GLY A 114 3.97 -7.03 1.39
CA GLY A 114 4.34 -6.54 2.71
C GLY A 114 5.33 -5.38 2.63
N VAL A 115 5.28 -4.51 3.62
CA VAL A 115 6.20 -3.38 3.86
C VAL A 115 6.55 -3.31 5.35
N ALA A 116 7.72 -2.78 5.66
CA ALA A 116 8.19 -2.54 7.01
C ALA A 116 8.94 -1.22 7.08
N THR A 117 8.91 -0.56 8.24
CA THR A 117 9.80 0.56 8.54
C THR A 117 11.27 0.10 8.58
N ASP A 118 12.19 1.03 8.34
CA ASP A 118 13.64 0.74 8.30
C ASP A 118 14.31 1.34 9.54
N GLY A 119 14.12 0.64 10.66
CA GLY A 119 14.72 0.95 11.96
C GLY A 119 14.12 2.15 12.69
N ALA A 120 14.57 2.32 13.93
CA ALA A 120 14.04 3.34 14.81
C ALA A 120 14.24 4.78 14.29
N SER A 121 13.14 5.52 14.18
CA SER A 121 13.06 6.93 13.82
C SER A 121 11.93 7.64 14.56
N SER A 122 12.16 8.90 14.93
CA SER A 122 11.11 9.78 15.49
C SER A 122 10.28 10.49 14.41
N ALA A 123 10.68 10.37 13.14
CA ALA A 123 9.95 10.91 12.00
C ALA A 123 8.98 9.88 11.41
N ILE A 124 7.96 10.38 10.70
CA ILE A 124 7.09 9.51 9.89
C ILE A 124 7.94 8.87 8.78
N GLN A 125 7.81 7.57 8.65
CA GLN A 125 8.34 6.75 7.58
C GLN A 125 7.22 6.33 6.64
N GLU A 126 7.57 6.20 5.36
CA GLU A 126 6.63 5.91 4.27
C GLU A 126 7.11 4.73 3.39
N PRO A 127 7.47 3.56 3.97
CA PRO A 127 7.92 2.42 3.18
C PRO A 127 6.83 1.96 2.22
N THR A 128 7.23 1.74 0.97
CA THR A 128 6.33 1.34 -0.14
C THR A 128 6.88 0.13 -0.86
N SER A 129 6.01 -0.81 -1.23
CA SER A 129 6.36 -1.98 -2.04
C SER A 129 5.39 -2.18 -3.18
N SER A 130 5.92 -2.40 -4.37
CA SER A 130 5.20 -2.79 -5.59
C SER A 130 5.43 -4.26 -5.96
N SER A 131 6.04 -5.05 -5.07
CA SER A 131 6.30 -6.48 -5.27
C SER A 131 5.06 -7.29 -4.89
N ILE A 132 4.05 -7.27 -5.76
CA ILE A 132 2.73 -7.86 -5.50
C ILE A 132 2.64 -9.29 -6.04
N THR A 133 2.20 -10.22 -5.21
CA THR A 133 1.82 -11.58 -5.62
C THR A 133 0.30 -11.69 -5.70
N HIS A 134 -0.22 -12.22 -6.81
CA HIS A 134 -1.66 -12.33 -7.07
C HIS A 134 -2.41 -10.98 -7.01
N GLY A 135 -1.86 -9.95 -7.65
CA GLY A 135 -2.37 -8.57 -7.54
C GLY A 135 -3.78 -8.32 -8.05
N VAL A 136 -4.35 -9.21 -8.87
CA VAL A 136 -5.74 -9.07 -9.36
C VAL A 136 -6.74 -9.47 -8.29
N ILE A 137 -7.70 -8.58 -8.04
CA ILE A 137 -8.75 -8.74 -7.03
C ILE A 137 -9.88 -9.62 -7.56
N ASP A 138 -10.21 -10.64 -6.77
CA ASP A 138 -11.29 -11.57 -7.02
C ASP A 138 -12.14 -11.79 -5.77
N ASN A 139 -13.13 -10.92 -5.59
CA ASN A 139 -14.08 -10.93 -4.50
C ASN A 139 -15.07 -12.12 -4.56
N LEU A 140 -15.07 -12.90 -5.64
CA LEU A 140 -15.88 -14.13 -5.74
C LEU A 140 -15.25 -15.30 -4.99
N PHE A 141 -13.92 -15.30 -4.84
CA PHE A 141 -13.18 -16.40 -4.20
C PHE A 141 -12.42 -15.96 -2.95
N TYR A 142 -12.13 -14.67 -2.81
CA TYR A 142 -11.31 -14.16 -1.71
C TYR A 142 -11.96 -12.99 -0.95
N ARG A 143 -11.45 -12.77 0.26
CA ARG A 143 -11.62 -11.56 1.07
C ARG A 143 -10.24 -10.98 1.33
N TYR A 144 -10.15 -9.66 1.36
CA TYR A 144 -8.88 -8.96 1.46
C TYR A 144 -8.83 -8.18 2.76
N PHE A 145 -7.67 -8.22 3.42
CA PHE A 145 -7.44 -7.54 4.67
C PHE A 145 -6.06 -6.89 4.66
N VAL A 146 -5.95 -5.75 5.31
CA VAL A 146 -4.66 -5.22 5.74
C VAL A 146 -4.42 -5.68 7.16
N ARG A 147 -3.23 -6.24 7.41
CA ARG A 147 -2.69 -6.53 8.73
C ARG A 147 -1.58 -5.53 9.03
N VAL A 148 -1.53 -5.02 10.25
CA VAL A 148 -0.43 -4.21 10.76
C VAL A 148 0.05 -4.79 12.07
N ASP A 149 1.36 -4.98 12.21
CA ASP A 149 2.00 -5.45 13.44
C ASP A 149 2.93 -4.38 14.01
N PHE A 150 2.85 -4.18 15.32
CA PHE A 150 3.71 -3.28 16.10
C PHE A 150 3.73 -3.75 17.56
N CYS A 151 4.50 -3.09 18.42
CA CYS A 151 4.72 -3.53 19.79
C CYS A 151 4.80 -2.36 20.79
N ALA A 152 5.51 -1.28 20.47
CA ALA A 152 5.92 -0.30 21.46
C ALA A 152 4.99 0.92 21.48
N ALA A 153 4.89 1.59 22.62
CA ALA A 153 4.20 2.88 22.75
C ALA A 153 4.81 3.99 21.90
N THR A 154 6.07 3.83 21.51
CA THR A 154 6.74 4.75 20.60
C THR A 154 6.51 4.40 19.12
N HIS A 155 5.88 3.26 18.82
CA HIS A 155 5.40 2.96 17.47
C HIS A 155 4.05 3.65 17.26
N LYS A 156 3.90 4.36 16.14
CA LYS A 156 2.66 5.03 15.77
C LYS A 156 2.24 4.57 14.39
N VAL A 157 1.05 3.99 14.26
CA VAL A 157 0.46 3.64 12.96
C VAL A 157 -0.51 4.74 12.57
N LEU A 158 -0.31 5.37 11.41
CA LEU A 158 -1.17 6.45 10.93
C LEU A 158 -2.16 5.97 9.87
N ALA A 159 -1.65 5.30 8.83
CA ALA A 159 -2.46 4.79 7.74
C ALA A 159 -1.72 3.71 6.93
N VAL A 160 -2.50 2.93 6.20
CA VAL A 160 -2.00 2.09 5.10
C VAL A 160 -2.73 2.51 3.83
N VAL A 161 -1.98 2.67 2.75
CA VAL A 161 -2.49 3.10 1.45
C VAL A 161 -2.25 2.01 0.43
N ILE A 162 -3.27 1.72 -0.38
CA ILE A 162 -3.22 0.74 -1.47
C ILE A 162 -3.51 1.48 -2.77
N ASP A 163 -2.50 1.55 -3.65
CA ASP A 163 -2.71 1.99 -5.03
C ASP A 163 -3.20 0.82 -5.89
N TYR A 164 -4.18 1.09 -6.75
CA TYR A 164 -4.74 0.11 -7.68
C TYR A 164 -5.27 0.76 -8.95
N SER A 165 -5.38 -0.05 -10.00
CA SER A 165 -6.03 0.31 -11.27
C SER A 165 -7.22 -0.59 -11.58
N GLU A 166 -8.18 -0.06 -12.35
CA GLU A 166 -9.38 -0.75 -12.86
C GLU A 166 -9.32 -1.00 -14.37
#